data_AF-A0A1M6STZ5-F1
#
_entry.id   AF-A0A1M6STZ5-F1
#
_cell.length_a   1.000
_cell.length_b   1.000
_cell.length_c   1.000
_cell.angle_alpha   90.00
_cell.angle_beta   90.00
_cell.angle_gamma   90.00
#
_symmetry.space_group_name_H-M   'P 1'
#
loop_
_entity.id
_entity.type
_entity.pdbx_description
1 polymer ?
#
loop_
_entity_poly.entity_id
_entity_poly.type
_entity_poly.pdbx_seq_one_letter_code
_entity_poly.pdbx_strand_id
1 'polypeptide(L)'
;MPGIFAGIVACSPQNGEKNSTKHFDSFKKTDPELFEILSHVADSEIQPLLPAENPADIPTAKEASLSKLAVLMGSQSVELFKAELRAALGTSTTPEEVRELVYQGVPYLGIGRVLPFIYAKNEVFESMGISIPEPNKDAVHVSRQESGTQKQVEIFGERMREFYKSGPEESRHINYLLAANCFGDYYTRAALDAKMRELLTFCYLYAQGDAEPQFISHAAANLRMGRSKQFLINIISLNIPYMGYPRTLNALRGIQEAAKSFEKAENKENDQMANRAEFDKQNIFGKGKPNTAYAKYFIGNSFLNPVTKAGEPIRISNVTFEPGCRNNWHIHHATKGGGQILIVTAGSGWYQEEGKDPQSLNPGDIVEIPANVKHWHGAKANSWFSHLAFEIPAENPSNEWLEPVSDAEYAKLK
;
A
#
# COMPACT_ATOMS: atom_id res chain seq x y z
N MET A 1 24.54 18.93 -3.99
CA MET A 1 23.56 19.41 -2.98
C MET A 1 24.30 20.29 -1.97
N PRO A 2 23.64 21.21 -1.26
CA PRO A 2 24.29 21.96 -0.21
C PRO A 2 24.75 21.00 0.91
N GLY A 3 25.96 21.20 1.46
CA GLY A 3 26.51 20.36 2.53
C GLY A 3 25.70 20.40 3.83
N ILE A 4 26.04 19.56 4.81
CA ILE A 4 25.28 19.38 6.08
C ILE A 4 25.26 20.61 7.00
N PHE A 5 25.92 21.68 6.56
CA PHE A 5 25.87 22.98 7.21
C PHE A 5 25.69 24.12 6.21
N ALA A 6 25.12 23.89 5.03
CA ALA A 6 24.92 24.97 4.06
C ALA A 6 23.99 26.08 4.59
N GLY A 7 23.00 25.76 5.41
CA GLY A 7 22.20 26.74 6.15
C GLY A 7 23.00 27.52 7.19
N ILE A 8 24.07 26.92 7.71
CA ILE A 8 25.00 27.56 8.66
C ILE A 8 25.96 28.50 7.90
N VAL A 9 26.50 28.08 6.75
CA VAL A 9 27.47 28.88 5.97
C VAL A 9 26.79 30.02 5.19
N ALA A 10 25.55 29.84 4.75
CA ALA A 10 24.78 30.87 4.04
C ALA A 10 24.33 32.04 4.94
N CYS A 11 24.45 31.92 6.27
CA CYS A 11 24.11 32.97 7.24
C CYS A 11 25.32 33.87 7.57
N SER A 12 26.07 34.34 6.57
CA SER A 12 26.97 35.48 6.79
C SER A 12 26.15 36.78 6.81
N PRO A 13 26.31 37.67 7.82
CA PRO A 13 25.45 38.83 7.96
C PRO A 13 25.73 39.84 6.85
N GLN A 14 24.85 39.91 5.86
CA GLN A 14 24.65 41.14 5.11
C GLN A 14 23.59 41.95 5.86
N ASN A 15 24.05 43.00 6.54
CA ASN A 15 23.24 44.05 7.19
C ASN A 15 22.60 43.70 8.55
N GLY A 16 23.37 43.91 9.62
CA GLY A 16 22.82 44.53 10.85
C GLY A 16 21.84 43.74 11.73
N GLU A 17 21.54 42.47 11.45
CA GLU A 17 20.64 41.69 12.31
C GLU A 17 21.27 41.31 13.65
N LYS A 18 20.82 41.98 14.71
CA LYS A 18 21.11 41.62 16.10
C LYS A 18 20.04 40.65 16.60
N ASN A 19 20.29 39.33 16.55
CA ASN A 19 20.13 38.41 17.70
C ASN A 19 19.89 36.92 17.39
N SER A 20 19.59 36.46 16.17
CA SER A 20 19.28 35.02 15.93
C SER A 20 20.39 34.22 15.22
N THR A 21 21.43 34.86 14.68
CA THR A 21 22.54 34.21 13.94
C THR A 21 23.80 33.93 14.79
N LYS A 22 23.85 34.38 16.05
CA LYS A 22 25.05 34.33 16.90
C LYS A 22 25.50 32.92 17.31
N HIS A 23 24.66 31.88 17.17
CA HIS A 23 24.93 30.56 17.76
C HIS A 23 25.61 29.54 16.84
N PHE A 24 25.74 29.78 15.52
CA PHE A 24 26.26 28.76 14.60
C PHE A 24 27.51 29.17 13.80
N ASP A 25 27.68 30.46 13.47
CA ASP A 25 29.02 31.00 13.14
C ASP A 25 30.02 30.82 14.29
N SER A 26 29.51 30.59 15.51
CA SER A 26 30.31 30.18 16.65
C SER A 26 30.68 28.71 16.59
N PHE A 27 29.89 27.78 16.02
CA PHE A 27 30.17 26.34 16.14
C PHE A 27 31.52 25.93 15.53
N LYS A 28 31.83 26.37 14.30
CA LYS A 28 33.17 26.16 13.72
C LYS A 28 34.29 26.82 14.54
N LYS A 29 33.98 27.90 15.28
CA LYS A 29 34.96 28.63 16.10
C LYS A 29 35.11 28.04 17.51
N THR A 30 34.04 27.50 18.09
CA THR A 30 34.00 26.95 19.46
C THR A 30 34.39 25.48 19.47
N ASP A 31 34.07 24.74 18.41
CA ASP A 31 34.26 23.28 18.30
C ASP A 31 34.76 22.88 16.89
N PRO A 32 35.92 23.40 16.44
CA PRO A 32 36.42 23.21 15.07
C PRO A 32 36.64 21.74 14.69
N GLU A 33 37.11 20.91 15.62
CA GLU A 33 37.34 19.49 15.36
C GLU A 33 36.04 18.75 15.04
N LEU A 34 34.99 18.97 15.86
CA LEU A 34 33.69 18.34 15.63
C LEU A 34 33.03 18.87 14.35
N PHE A 35 33.19 20.15 14.05
CA PHE A 35 32.72 20.72 12.78
C PHE A 35 33.35 20.02 11.58
N GLU A 36 34.68 19.82 11.58
CA GLU A 36 35.38 19.16 10.48
C GLU A 36 35.02 17.67 10.38
N ILE A 37 34.85 16.95 11.50
CA ILE A 37 34.36 15.56 11.49
C ILE A 37 32.98 15.47 10.83
N LEU A 38 32.04 16.30 11.27
CA LEU A 38 30.66 16.28 10.74
C LEU A 38 30.62 16.71 9.27
N SER A 39 31.42 17.70 8.88
CA SER A 39 31.52 18.17 7.50
C SER A 39 32.17 17.13 6.58
N HIS A 40 33.18 16.40 7.07
CA HIS A 40 33.82 15.32 6.31
C HIS A 40 32.84 14.18 6.04
N VAL A 41 32.16 13.68 7.07
CA VAL A 41 31.15 12.62 6.92
C VAL A 41 30.04 13.05 5.95
N ALA A 42 29.61 14.30 6.06
CA ALA A 42 28.59 14.86 5.20
C ALA A 42 28.96 14.93 3.72
N ASP A 43 30.04 15.65 3.44
CA ASP A 43 30.36 16.17 2.13
C ASP A 43 31.31 15.22 1.38
N SER A 44 32.13 14.48 2.13
CA SER A 44 33.19 13.62 1.59
C SER A 44 32.87 12.12 1.69
N GLU A 45 31.97 11.70 2.59
CA GLU A 45 31.60 10.29 2.73
C GLU A 45 30.18 10.00 2.24
N ILE A 46 29.16 10.72 2.74
CA ILE A 46 27.76 10.45 2.38
C ILE A 46 27.46 10.89 0.94
N GLN A 47 27.79 12.14 0.58
CA GLN A 47 27.48 12.65 -0.77
C GLN A 47 28.04 11.78 -1.91
N PRO A 48 29.29 11.29 -1.85
CA PRO A 48 29.82 10.40 -2.88
C PRO A 48 29.19 9.00 -2.92
N LEU A 49 28.46 8.57 -1.89
CA LEU A 49 27.71 7.30 -1.88
C LEU A 49 26.31 7.41 -2.50
N LEU A 50 25.80 8.63 -2.69
CA LEU A 50 24.49 8.89 -3.29
C LEU A 50 24.40 8.66 -4.81
N PRO A 51 25.44 8.82 -5.66
CA PRO A 51 25.36 8.38 -7.03
C PRO A 51 25.25 6.85 -7.10
N ALA A 52 24.01 6.37 -7.15
CA ALA A 52 23.71 5.03 -7.56
C ALA A 52 23.87 4.92 -9.09
N GLU A 53 24.09 3.71 -9.58
CA GLU A 53 24.03 3.36 -11.01
C GLU A 53 22.72 3.84 -11.68
N ASN A 54 21.68 4.13 -10.89
CA ASN A 54 20.38 4.64 -11.32
C ASN A 54 20.13 6.09 -10.84
N PRO A 55 19.96 7.08 -11.74
CA PRO A 55 19.64 8.46 -11.38
C PRO A 55 18.36 8.63 -10.55
N ALA A 56 17.39 7.71 -10.64
CA ALA A 56 16.14 7.76 -9.87
C ALA A 56 16.33 7.52 -8.37
N ASP A 57 17.48 6.97 -7.96
CA ASP A 57 17.80 6.72 -6.55
C ASP A 57 18.41 7.95 -5.86
N ILE A 58 18.79 8.98 -6.62
CA ILE A 58 19.43 10.18 -6.13
C ILE A 58 18.34 11.19 -5.71
N PRO A 59 18.23 11.54 -4.42
CA PRO A 59 17.28 12.56 -3.99
C PRO A 59 17.54 13.89 -4.70
N THR A 60 16.48 14.52 -5.18
CA THR A 60 16.58 15.89 -5.70
C THR A 60 16.97 16.86 -4.57
N ALA A 61 17.48 18.05 -4.91
CA ALA A 61 17.80 19.08 -3.91
C ALA A 61 16.59 19.44 -3.01
N LYS A 62 15.38 19.42 -3.60
CA LYS A 62 14.11 19.63 -2.88
C LYS A 62 13.83 18.49 -1.90
N GLU A 63 13.92 17.24 -2.33
CA GLU A 63 13.70 16.07 -1.47
C GLU A 63 14.71 15.99 -0.33
N ALA A 64 15.98 16.28 -0.61
CA ALA A 64 17.02 16.36 0.41
C ALA A 64 16.72 17.46 1.45
N SER A 65 16.31 18.65 1.01
CA SER A 65 16.00 19.77 1.91
C SER A 65 14.75 19.52 2.75
N LEU A 66 13.66 19.07 2.12
CA LEU A 66 12.40 18.83 2.83
C LEU A 66 12.48 17.60 3.75
N SER A 67 13.18 16.52 3.35
CA SER A 67 13.41 15.37 4.24
C SER A 67 14.18 15.78 5.49
N LYS A 68 15.23 16.60 5.33
CA LYS A 68 16.00 17.13 6.47
C LYS A 68 15.14 17.96 7.41
N LEU A 69 14.33 18.88 6.89
CA LEU A 69 13.41 19.67 7.70
C LEU A 69 12.39 18.78 8.44
N ALA A 70 11.86 17.76 7.78
CA ALA A 70 10.94 16.81 8.39
C ALA A 70 11.61 15.97 9.50
N VAL A 71 12.85 15.55 9.27
CA VAL A 71 13.69 14.85 10.26
C VAL A 71 13.94 15.73 11.49
N LEU A 72 14.31 17.00 11.30
CA LEU A 72 14.52 17.95 12.40
C LEU A 72 13.24 18.24 13.19
N MET A 73 12.09 18.24 12.53
CA MET A 73 10.79 18.27 13.21
C MET A 73 10.59 17.02 14.06
N GLY A 74 10.77 15.82 13.50
CA GLY A 74 10.58 14.58 14.25
C GLY A 74 11.55 14.41 15.42
N SER A 75 12.78 14.95 15.31
CA SER A 75 13.78 14.95 16.39
C SER A 75 13.70 16.15 17.33
N GLN A 76 12.74 17.06 17.14
CA GLN A 76 12.50 18.24 17.98
C GLN A 76 13.66 19.27 17.97
N SER A 77 14.42 19.34 16.88
CA SER A 77 15.59 20.21 16.72
C SER A 77 15.23 21.58 16.12
N VAL A 78 14.59 22.45 16.91
CA VAL A 78 14.03 23.75 16.43
C VAL A 78 15.09 24.71 15.86
N GLU A 79 16.22 24.88 16.53
CA GLU A 79 17.23 25.86 16.10
C GLU A 79 17.94 25.43 14.80
N LEU A 80 18.25 24.14 14.68
CA LEU A 80 18.77 23.59 13.41
C LEU A 80 17.72 23.65 12.31
N PHE A 81 16.43 23.44 12.62
CA PHE A 81 15.35 23.62 11.65
C PHE A 81 15.32 25.04 11.09
N LYS A 82 15.47 26.09 11.93
CA LYS A 82 15.53 27.48 11.46
C LYS A 82 16.69 27.72 10.50
N ALA A 83 17.88 27.19 10.83
CA ALA A 83 19.07 27.34 10.00
C ALA A 83 18.90 26.66 8.64
N GLU A 84 18.42 25.41 8.63
CA GLU A 84 18.20 24.64 7.40
C GLU A 84 17.05 25.20 6.57
N LEU A 85 16.02 25.75 7.21
CA LEU A 85 14.90 26.37 6.51
C LEU A 85 15.35 27.59 5.69
N ARG A 86 16.24 28.43 6.25
CA ARG A 86 16.81 29.57 5.53
C ARG A 86 17.56 29.12 4.26
N ALA A 87 18.35 28.05 4.35
CA ALA A 87 19.03 27.48 3.18
C ALA A 87 18.06 26.89 2.15
N ALA A 88 17.02 26.19 2.61
CA ALA A 88 16.06 25.52 1.73
C ALA A 88 15.27 26.52 0.86
N LEU A 89 14.76 27.59 1.48
CA LEU A 89 13.99 28.65 0.81
C LEU A 89 14.79 29.42 -0.24
N GLY A 90 16.12 29.49 -0.09
CA GLY A 90 17.01 30.14 -1.05
C GLY A 90 17.41 29.28 -2.25
N THR A 91 17.03 28.01 -2.29
CA THR A 91 17.64 27.06 -3.24
C THR A 91 16.66 26.12 -3.95
N SER A 92 15.71 25.51 -3.24
CA SER A 92 15.00 24.33 -3.78
C SER A 92 13.57 24.12 -3.31
N THR A 93 13.07 24.93 -2.37
CA THR A 93 11.73 24.77 -1.76
C THR A 93 10.96 26.08 -1.73
N THR A 94 9.64 26.05 -1.87
CA THR A 94 8.79 27.25 -1.75
C THR A 94 8.22 27.45 -0.34
N PRO A 95 7.80 28.68 0.03
CA PRO A 95 7.10 28.93 1.29
C PRO A 95 5.83 28.07 1.48
N GLU A 96 5.10 27.79 0.41
CA GLU A 96 3.91 26.95 0.42
C GLU A 96 4.24 25.50 0.73
N GLU A 97 5.30 24.94 0.12
CA GLU A 97 5.78 23.58 0.39
C GLU A 97 6.22 23.43 1.84
N VAL A 98 6.95 24.42 2.39
CA VAL A 98 7.35 24.44 3.80
C VAL A 98 6.14 24.53 4.72
N ARG A 99 5.14 25.35 4.39
CA ARG A 99 3.89 25.43 5.17
C ARG A 99 3.19 24.07 5.22
N GLU A 100 3.08 23.40 4.08
CA GLU A 100 2.46 22.08 3.99
C GLU A 100 3.27 21.00 4.71
N LEU A 101 4.60 21.06 4.65
CA LEU A 101 5.49 20.23 5.46
C LEU A 101 5.14 20.38 6.94
N VAL A 102 5.17 21.60 7.47
CA VAL A 102 4.90 21.86 8.90
C VAL A 102 3.49 21.42 9.29
N TYR A 103 2.48 21.68 8.44
CA TYR A 103 1.09 21.28 8.71
C TYR A 103 0.92 19.77 8.73
N GLN A 104 1.50 19.05 7.77
CA GLN A 104 1.44 17.59 7.73
C GLN A 104 2.17 16.94 8.92
N GLY A 105 3.12 17.63 9.56
CA GLY A 105 3.72 17.13 10.79
C GLY A 105 2.70 16.89 11.92
N VAL A 106 1.59 17.63 11.95
CA VAL A 106 0.59 17.58 13.05
C VAL A 106 -0.02 16.18 13.25
N PRO A 107 -0.58 15.50 12.24
CA PRO A 107 -1.14 14.16 12.43
C PRO A 107 -0.11 13.07 12.81
N TYR A 108 1.18 13.29 12.60
CA TYR A 108 2.23 12.29 12.89
C TYR A 108 2.99 12.55 14.20
N LEU A 109 3.29 13.83 14.48
CA LEU A 109 4.08 14.24 15.64
C LEU A 109 3.22 14.82 16.76
N GLY A 110 1.99 15.22 16.45
CA GLY A 110 1.08 15.91 17.37
C GLY A 110 1.35 17.42 17.45
N ILE A 111 0.29 18.21 17.67
CA ILE A 111 0.41 19.68 17.71
C ILE A 111 1.38 20.18 18.79
N GLY A 112 1.48 19.49 19.94
CA GLY A 112 2.41 19.86 21.01
C GLY A 112 3.88 19.86 20.58
N ARG A 113 4.25 18.95 19.65
CA ARG A 113 5.60 18.84 19.08
C ARG A 113 5.81 19.73 17.87
N VAL A 114 4.73 20.11 17.17
CA VAL A 114 4.80 20.89 15.91
C VAL A 114 4.67 22.39 16.16
N LEU A 115 3.99 22.82 17.23
CA LEU A 115 3.75 24.22 17.52
C LEU A 115 5.04 25.07 17.58
N PRO A 116 6.16 24.62 18.19
CA PRO A 116 7.42 25.35 18.14
C PRO A 116 7.95 25.58 16.72
N PHE A 117 7.72 24.62 15.81
CA PHE A 117 8.15 24.71 14.41
C PHE A 117 7.26 25.64 13.59
N ILE A 118 5.97 25.78 13.95
CA ILE A 118 5.10 26.81 13.37
C ILE A 118 5.67 28.20 13.68
N TYR A 119 6.03 28.45 14.94
CA TYR A 119 6.63 29.73 15.34
C TYR A 119 7.98 29.95 14.70
N ALA A 120 8.86 28.94 14.71
CA ALA A 120 10.17 29.01 14.08
C ALA A 120 10.10 29.30 12.58
N LYS A 121 9.16 28.66 11.86
CA LYS A 121 8.91 28.92 10.44
C LYS A 121 8.42 30.35 10.21
N ASN A 122 7.48 30.84 11.03
CA ASN A 122 6.99 32.21 10.92
C ASN A 122 8.09 33.24 11.18
N GLU A 123 8.93 33.04 12.19
CA GLU A 123 10.09 33.89 12.48
C GLU A 123 11.07 33.94 11.29
N VAL A 124 11.37 32.79 10.68
CA VAL A 124 12.22 32.74 9.49
C VAL A 124 11.57 33.48 8.32
N PHE A 125 10.28 33.24 8.05
CA PHE A 125 9.56 33.91 6.97
C PHE A 125 9.57 35.43 7.16
N GLU A 126 9.28 35.91 8.37
CA GLU A 126 9.32 37.34 8.71
C GLU A 126 10.71 37.93 8.50
N SER A 127 11.76 37.25 8.98
CA SER A 127 13.16 37.71 8.79
C SER A 127 13.58 37.78 7.32
N MET A 128 12.96 36.96 6.46
CA MET A 128 13.25 36.93 5.03
C MET A 128 12.29 37.81 4.21
N GLY A 129 11.38 38.55 4.86
CA GLY A 129 10.37 39.36 4.17
C GLY A 129 9.35 38.53 3.37
N ILE A 130 9.16 37.26 3.73
CA ILE A 130 8.21 36.35 3.09
C ILE A 130 6.85 36.51 3.76
N SER A 131 5.87 36.99 3.00
CA SER A 131 4.48 37.04 3.47
C SER A 131 3.94 35.63 3.73
N ILE A 132 3.19 35.46 4.82
CA ILE A 132 2.52 34.20 5.12
C ILE A 132 1.53 33.92 3.97
N PRO A 133 1.63 32.76 3.28
CA PRO A 133 0.74 32.47 2.18
C PRO A 133 -0.71 32.41 2.67
N GLU A 134 -1.62 33.05 1.93
CA GLU A 134 -3.04 33.13 2.27
C GLU A 134 -3.64 31.72 2.47
N PRO A 135 -4.67 31.58 3.34
CA PRO A 135 -5.43 30.34 3.44
C PRO A 135 -5.99 29.95 2.07
N ASN A 136 -5.93 28.66 1.75
CA ASN A 136 -6.59 28.16 0.55
C ASN A 136 -8.11 28.31 0.72
N LYS A 137 -8.70 29.31 0.05
CA LYS A 137 -10.15 29.61 0.11
C LYS A 137 -10.99 28.55 -0.61
N ASP A 138 -10.36 27.77 -1.49
CA ASP A 138 -10.99 26.68 -2.25
C ASP A 138 -10.87 25.32 -1.55
N ALA A 139 -10.38 25.28 -0.30
CA ALA A 139 -10.48 24.10 0.56
C ALA A 139 -11.95 23.91 0.99
N VAL A 140 -12.82 23.68 0.02
CA VAL A 140 -14.19 23.23 0.25
C VAL A 140 -14.05 21.86 0.91
N HIS A 141 -14.61 21.71 2.12
CA HIS A 141 -14.74 20.42 2.81
C HIS A 141 -15.75 19.51 2.07
N VAL A 142 -15.64 19.37 0.75
CA VAL A 142 -16.23 18.24 0.01
C VAL A 142 -15.75 16.98 0.71
N SER A 143 -16.68 16.09 1.05
CA SER A 143 -16.63 15.37 2.32
C SER A 143 -15.21 14.85 2.65
N ARG A 144 -14.62 15.43 3.71
CA ARG A 144 -13.23 15.16 4.11
C ARG A 144 -12.95 13.66 4.29
N GLN A 145 -13.97 12.89 4.67
CA GLN A 145 -13.87 11.44 4.76
C GLN A 145 -13.74 10.76 3.40
N GLU A 146 -14.55 11.13 2.39
CA GLU A 146 -14.46 10.53 1.05
C GLU A 146 -13.13 10.87 0.38
N SER A 147 -12.73 12.14 0.39
CA SER A 147 -11.47 12.58 -0.22
C SER A 147 -10.25 11.96 0.48
N GLY A 148 -10.27 11.88 1.80
CA GLY A 148 -9.26 11.19 2.58
C GLY A 148 -9.21 9.69 2.31
N THR A 149 -10.37 9.03 2.19
CA THR A 149 -10.46 7.60 1.83
C THR A 149 -9.89 7.37 0.44
N GLN A 150 -10.22 8.21 -0.53
CA GLN A 150 -9.69 8.11 -1.89
C GLN A 150 -8.16 8.25 -1.89
N LYS A 151 -7.61 9.15 -1.07
CA LYS A 151 -6.17 9.31 -0.91
C LYS A 151 -5.53 8.10 -0.22
N GLN A 152 -6.18 7.49 0.76
CA GLN A 152 -5.70 6.24 1.37
C GLN A 152 -5.70 5.09 0.36
N VAL A 153 -6.71 4.99 -0.51
CA VAL A 153 -6.76 3.98 -1.57
C VAL A 153 -5.63 4.18 -2.59
N GLU A 154 -5.39 5.43 -2.99
CA GLU A 154 -4.29 5.80 -3.90
C GLU A 154 -2.92 5.35 -3.36
N ILE A 155 -2.68 5.53 -2.05
CA ILE A 155 -1.36 5.29 -1.44
C ILE A 155 -1.21 3.83 -0.95
N PHE A 156 -2.23 3.28 -0.29
CA PHE A 156 -2.16 2.01 0.42
C PHE A 156 -2.98 0.88 -0.21
N GLY A 157 -3.68 1.16 -1.32
CA GLY A 157 -4.46 0.20 -2.10
C GLY A 157 -5.92 0.06 -1.66
N GLU A 158 -6.67 -0.73 -2.44
CA GLU A 158 -8.12 -0.88 -2.36
C GLU A 158 -8.66 -1.30 -0.98
N ARG A 159 -7.85 -2.03 -0.21
CA ARG A 159 -8.16 -2.43 1.18
C ARG A 159 -8.53 -1.24 2.09
N MET A 160 -8.14 -0.02 1.73
CA MET A 160 -8.44 1.17 2.51
C MET A 160 -9.85 1.73 2.30
N ARG A 161 -10.58 1.31 1.25
CA ARG A 161 -11.87 1.94 0.87
C ARG A 161 -12.87 2.00 2.01
N GLU A 162 -12.94 0.94 2.82
CA GLU A 162 -13.87 0.86 3.96
C GLU A 162 -13.13 0.82 5.31
N PHE A 163 -11.83 1.14 5.33
CA PHE A 163 -11.02 1.04 6.55
C PHE A 163 -11.53 1.95 7.66
N TYR A 164 -12.11 3.10 7.32
CA TYR A 164 -12.72 4.02 8.28
C TYR A 164 -13.88 3.42 9.09
N LYS A 165 -14.48 2.31 8.60
CA LYS A 165 -15.53 1.55 9.32
C LYS A 165 -14.97 0.38 10.13
N SER A 166 -13.68 0.08 10.02
CA SER A 166 -13.06 -1.10 10.62
C SER A 166 -12.79 -0.91 12.12
N GLY A 167 -12.63 -2.04 12.82
CA GLY A 167 -12.32 -2.10 14.24
C GLY A 167 -13.55 -2.09 15.16
N PRO A 168 -13.32 -2.28 16.48
CA PRO A 168 -14.36 -2.21 17.50
C PRO A 168 -15.10 -0.87 17.49
N GLU A 169 -16.39 -0.88 17.83
CA GLU A 169 -17.25 0.30 17.77
C GLU A 169 -16.73 1.46 18.64
N GLU A 170 -16.23 1.13 19.83
CA GLU A 170 -15.69 2.06 20.83
C GLU A 170 -14.46 2.84 20.32
N SER A 171 -13.69 2.28 19.38
CA SER A 171 -12.47 2.89 18.83
C SER A 171 -12.58 3.24 17.34
N ARG A 172 -13.66 2.85 16.64
CA ARG A 172 -13.84 3.05 15.20
C ARG A 172 -13.71 4.51 14.78
N HIS A 173 -14.11 5.44 15.66
CA HIS A 173 -13.99 6.87 15.44
C HIS A 173 -12.53 7.31 15.16
N ILE A 174 -11.52 6.58 15.65
CA ILE A 174 -10.11 6.85 15.35
C ILE A 174 -9.80 6.56 13.88
N ASN A 175 -10.30 5.44 13.33
CA ASN A 175 -10.13 5.11 11.91
C ASN A 175 -10.90 6.08 11.01
N TYR A 176 -12.06 6.55 11.46
CA TYR A 176 -12.77 7.65 10.81
C TYR A 176 -11.95 8.93 10.78
N LEU A 177 -11.37 9.35 11.91
CA LEU A 177 -10.52 10.54 11.98
C LEU A 177 -9.21 10.37 11.21
N LEU A 178 -8.66 9.17 11.12
CA LEU A 178 -7.52 8.88 10.26
C LEU A 178 -7.87 9.16 8.80
N ALA A 179 -8.97 8.60 8.29
CA ALA A 179 -9.41 8.89 6.92
C ALA A 179 -9.74 10.38 6.75
N ALA A 180 -10.60 10.92 7.61
CA ALA A 180 -11.20 12.22 7.42
C ALA A 180 -10.29 13.40 7.78
N ASN A 181 -9.51 13.32 8.86
CA ASN A 181 -8.60 14.41 9.27
C ASN A 181 -7.20 14.18 8.70
N CYS A 182 -6.53 13.08 9.05
CA CYS A 182 -5.14 12.87 8.62
C CYS A 182 -5.00 12.89 7.10
N PHE A 183 -5.77 12.08 6.37
CA PHE A 183 -5.70 12.08 4.90
C PHE A 183 -6.57 13.17 4.27
N GLY A 184 -7.80 13.34 4.76
CA GLY A 184 -8.77 14.29 4.19
C GLY A 184 -8.37 15.76 4.32
N ASP A 185 -7.89 16.20 5.49
CA ASP A 185 -7.56 17.62 5.71
C ASP A 185 -6.11 17.95 5.35
N TYR A 186 -5.16 17.02 5.50
CA TYR A 186 -3.74 17.29 5.24
C TYR A 186 -3.26 16.80 3.87
N TYR A 187 -3.55 15.56 3.47
CA TYR A 187 -2.98 14.99 2.24
C TYR A 187 -3.62 15.48 0.94
N THR A 188 -4.82 16.05 0.99
CA THR A 188 -5.54 16.55 -0.18
C THR A 188 -5.09 17.94 -0.64
N ARG A 189 -4.22 18.60 0.13
CA ARG A 189 -3.80 19.99 -0.14
C ARG A 189 -2.75 20.05 -1.26
N ALA A 190 -2.89 21.01 -2.17
CA ALA A 190 -2.26 20.97 -3.50
C ALA A 190 -0.75 21.32 -3.59
N ALA A 191 -0.10 21.83 -2.52
CA ALA A 191 1.30 22.27 -2.64
C ALA A 191 2.33 21.12 -2.56
N LEU A 192 1.94 19.94 -2.08
CA LEU A 192 2.78 18.74 -2.06
C LEU A 192 1.99 17.59 -2.69
N ASP A 193 2.61 16.93 -3.67
CA ASP A 193 2.05 15.70 -4.25
C ASP A 193 2.15 14.52 -3.28
N ALA A 194 1.45 13.43 -3.58
CA ALA A 194 1.42 12.26 -2.70
C ALA A 194 2.82 11.64 -2.47
N LYS A 195 3.72 11.67 -3.46
CA LYS A 195 5.08 11.09 -3.34
C LYS A 195 5.96 11.88 -2.39
N MET A 196 5.83 13.21 -2.39
CA MET A 196 6.51 14.06 -1.44
C MET A 196 5.89 13.91 -0.06
N ARG A 197 4.55 13.90 0.06
CA ARG A 197 3.88 13.70 1.35
C ARG A 197 4.29 12.40 2.02
N GLU A 198 4.32 11.29 1.29
CA GLU A 198 4.77 10.01 1.84
C GLU A 198 6.25 10.00 2.21
N LEU A 199 7.10 10.74 1.49
CA LEU A 199 8.50 10.92 1.88
C LEU A 199 8.63 11.70 3.20
N LEU A 200 7.85 12.78 3.39
CA LEU A 200 7.89 13.55 4.63
C LEU A 200 7.36 12.74 5.80
N THR A 201 6.28 11.99 5.61
CA THR A 201 5.76 11.08 6.64
C THR A 201 6.77 10.01 7.03
N PHE A 202 7.43 9.40 6.05
CA PHE A 202 8.54 8.48 6.29
C PHE A 202 9.63 9.13 7.16
N CYS A 203 9.97 10.40 6.90
CA CYS A 203 10.97 11.15 7.66
C CYS A 203 10.50 11.53 9.08
N TYR A 204 9.23 11.91 9.27
CA TYR A 204 8.67 12.18 10.60
C TYR A 204 8.73 10.95 11.50
N LEU A 205 8.32 9.79 10.97
CA LEU A 205 8.28 8.53 11.70
C LEU A 205 9.69 8.00 11.98
N TYR A 206 10.59 8.10 11.01
CA TYR A 206 12.01 7.81 11.18
C TYR A 206 12.60 8.61 12.36
N ALA A 207 12.36 9.92 12.38
CA ALA A 207 12.99 10.80 13.33
C ALA A 207 12.37 10.71 14.73
N GLN A 208 11.04 10.59 14.84
CA GLN A 208 10.36 10.44 16.14
C GLN A 208 10.70 9.10 16.81
N GLY A 209 10.72 8.00 16.05
CA GLY A 209 10.86 6.64 16.59
C GLY A 209 9.62 6.16 17.34
N ASP A 210 9.70 4.96 17.92
CA ASP A 210 8.61 4.27 18.64
C ASP A 210 7.31 4.18 17.83
N ALA A 211 7.45 4.07 16.51
CA ALA A 211 6.37 4.04 15.53
C ALA A 211 6.70 3.08 14.38
N GLU A 212 7.43 2.00 14.67
CA GLU A 212 7.95 1.04 13.69
C GLU A 212 6.85 0.49 12.77
N PRO A 213 5.65 0.09 13.24
CA PRO A 213 4.59 -0.41 12.36
C PRO A 213 4.17 0.64 11.31
N GLN A 214 4.04 1.90 11.73
CA GLN A 214 3.69 3.00 10.83
C GLN A 214 4.86 3.32 9.89
N PHE A 215 6.09 3.35 10.39
CA PHE A 215 7.28 3.57 9.58
C PHE A 215 7.41 2.53 8.46
N ILE A 216 7.26 1.23 8.78
CA ILE A 216 7.29 0.14 7.80
C ILE A 216 6.16 0.29 6.78
N SER A 217 4.94 0.63 7.23
CA SER A 217 3.79 0.85 6.33
C SER A 217 4.03 2.01 5.36
N HIS A 218 4.60 3.13 5.82
CA HIS A 218 4.90 4.28 4.98
C HIS A 218 6.15 4.08 4.10
N ALA A 219 7.13 3.28 4.54
CA ALA A 219 8.21 2.80 3.67
C ALA A 219 7.65 1.95 2.52
N ALA A 220 6.73 1.02 2.81
CA ALA A 220 6.08 0.19 1.80
C ALA A 220 5.19 1.02 0.85
N ALA A 221 4.55 2.08 1.34
CA ALA A 221 3.80 3.02 0.51
C ALA A 221 4.71 3.76 -0.48
N ASN A 222 5.86 4.26 -0.02
CA ASN A 222 6.86 4.88 -0.91
C ASN A 222 7.32 3.92 -2.02
N LEU A 223 7.54 2.63 -1.70
CA LEU A 223 7.89 1.60 -2.69
C LEU A 223 6.78 1.40 -3.72
N ARG A 224 5.52 1.26 -3.28
CA ARG A 224 4.35 1.12 -4.16
C ARG A 224 4.18 2.32 -5.10
N MET A 225 4.56 3.51 -4.63
CA MET A 225 4.53 4.74 -5.42
C MET A 225 5.75 4.92 -6.34
N GLY A 226 6.57 3.87 -6.49
CA GLY A 226 7.66 3.80 -7.46
C GLY A 226 8.98 4.39 -6.98
N ARG A 227 9.15 4.68 -5.68
CA ARG A 227 10.50 4.93 -5.14
C ARG A 227 11.22 3.60 -4.93
N SER A 228 12.51 3.55 -5.18
CA SER A 228 13.28 2.33 -4.92
C SER A 228 13.63 2.19 -3.43
N LYS A 229 14.00 0.96 -3.04
CA LYS A 229 14.62 0.69 -1.74
C LYS A 229 15.90 1.52 -1.54
N GLN A 230 16.71 1.65 -2.59
CA GLN A 230 17.96 2.40 -2.54
C GLN A 230 17.72 3.89 -2.34
N PHE A 231 16.69 4.47 -2.96
CA PHE A 231 16.28 5.85 -2.72
C PHE A 231 15.98 6.10 -1.24
N LEU A 232 15.21 5.23 -0.59
CA LEU A 232 14.88 5.38 0.84
C LEU A 232 16.13 5.23 1.73
N ILE A 233 17.05 4.35 1.37
CA ILE A 233 18.36 4.23 2.04
C ILE A 233 19.14 5.53 1.90
N ASN A 234 19.20 6.10 0.69
CA ASN A 234 19.87 7.37 0.43
C ASN A 234 19.29 8.53 1.25
N ILE A 235 17.97 8.57 1.45
CA ILE A 235 17.31 9.56 2.32
C ILE A 235 17.75 9.41 3.78
N ILE A 236 17.76 8.20 4.35
CA ILE A 236 18.20 8.03 5.75
C ILE A 236 19.70 8.26 5.91
N SER A 237 20.50 7.93 4.88
CA SER A 237 21.95 8.20 4.84
C SER A 237 22.26 9.69 4.87
N LEU A 238 21.56 10.49 4.06
CA LEU A 238 21.64 11.97 4.08
C LEU A 238 21.36 12.57 5.46
N ASN A 239 20.59 11.85 6.28
CA ASN A 239 20.14 12.32 7.58
C ASN A 239 20.91 11.69 8.77
N ILE A 240 21.94 10.87 8.53
CA ILE A 240 22.78 10.28 9.57
C ILE A 240 23.34 11.32 10.55
N PRO A 241 23.94 12.45 10.13
CA PRO A 241 24.50 13.40 11.09
C PRO A 241 23.47 14.13 11.95
N TYR A 242 22.19 14.13 11.56
CA TYR A 242 21.10 14.70 12.37
C TYR A 242 20.44 13.67 13.30
N MET A 243 20.48 12.38 12.94
CA MET A 243 19.73 11.33 13.64
C MET A 243 20.58 10.33 14.40
N GLY A 244 21.86 10.21 14.05
CA GLY A 244 22.78 9.23 14.60
C GLY A 244 22.44 7.79 14.22
N TYR A 245 23.39 6.90 14.49
CA TYR A 245 23.34 5.52 14.03
C TYR A 245 22.17 4.67 14.57
N PRO A 246 21.76 4.73 15.85
CA PRO A 246 20.71 3.84 16.36
C PRO A 246 19.40 3.97 15.60
N ARG A 247 18.96 5.22 15.35
CA ARG A 247 17.74 5.48 14.59
C ARG A 247 17.91 5.11 13.12
N THR A 248 19.05 5.42 12.50
CA THR A 248 19.32 5.05 11.11
C THR A 248 19.31 3.52 10.92
N LEU A 249 19.91 2.76 11.84
CA LEU A 249 19.95 1.30 11.77
C LEU A 249 18.55 0.68 11.97
N ASN A 250 17.72 1.25 12.84
CA ASN A 250 16.32 0.84 12.99
C ASN A 250 15.53 1.10 11.69
N ALA A 251 15.70 2.29 11.10
CA ALA A 251 15.07 2.65 9.83
C ALA A 251 15.53 1.73 8.69
N LEU A 252 16.82 1.41 8.60
CA LEU A 252 17.35 0.48 7.59
C LEU A 252 16.67 -0.90 7.68
N ARG A 253 16.50 -1.45 8.89
CA ARG A 253 15.77 -2.71 9.09
C ARG A 253 14.32 -2.60 8.65
N GLY A 254 13.63 -1.52 9.01
CA GLY A 254 12.24 -1.31 8.59
C GLY A 254 12.08 -1.15 7.07
N ILE A 255 13.03 -0.50 6.38
CA ILE A 255 13.05 -0.41 4.91
C ILE A 255 13.23 -1.80 4.30
N GLN A 256 14.13 -2.63 4.85
CA GLN A 256 14.35 -4.00 4.38
C GLN A 256 13.09 -4.87 4.55
N GLU A 257 12.40 -4.73 5.68
CA GLU A 257 11.14 -5.43 5.94
C GLU A 257 10.02 -5.00 4.98
N ALA A 258 9.90 -3.70 4.75
CA ALA A 258 8.96 -3.14 3.79
C ALA A 258 9.23 -3.66 2.36
N ALA A 259 10.50 -3.66 1.93
CA ALA A 259 10.91 -4.16 0.62
C ALA A 259 10.59 -5.64 0.44
N LYS A 260 10.93 -6.48 1.43
CA LYS A 260 10.64 -7.91 1.40
C LYS A 260 9.13 -8.19 1.29
N SER A 261 8.33 -7.41 2.02
CA SER A 261 6.86 -7.53 1.98
C SER A 261 6.29 -7.09 0.64
N PHE A 262 6.86 -6.04 0.04
CA PHE A 262 6.49 -5.54 -1.28
C PHE A 262 6.82 -6.55 -2.39
N GLU A 263 8.06 -7.06 -2.43
CA GLU A 263 8.50 -8.09 -3.40
C GLU A 263 7.64 -9.36 -3.32
N LYS A 264 7.30 -9.80 -2.10
CA LYS A 264 6.42 -10.96 -1.91
C LYS A 264 5.01 -10.73 -2.45
N ALA A 265 4.47 -9.53 -2.28
CA ALA A 265 3.14 -9.19 -2.80
C ALA A 265 3.15 -9.11 -4.34
N GLU A 266 4.17 -8.47 -4.91
CA GLU A 266 4.36 -8.33 -6.36
C GLU A 266 4.54 -9.71 -7.03
N ASN A 267 5.38 -10.58 -6.46
CA ASN A 267 5.54 -11.95 -6.97
C ASN A 267 4.23 -12.74 -6.94
N LYS A 268 3.46 -12.63 -5.85
CA LYS A 268 2.16 -13.31 -5.75
C LYS A 268 1.17 -12.81 -6.80
N GLU A 269 1.15 -11.50 -7.06
CA GLU A 269 0.28 -10.91 -8.08
C GLU A 269 0.71 -11.35 -9.49
N ASN A 270 2.01 -11.35 -9.78
CA ASN A 270 2.58 -11.85 -11.03
C ASN A 270 2.25 -13.33 -11.25
N ASP A 271 2.39 -14.17 -10.22
CA ASP A 271 2.04 -15.59 -10.28
C ASP A 271 0.54 -15.79 -10.57
N GLN A 272 -0.33 -14.99 -9.94
CA GLN A 272 -1.77 -15.03 -10.18
C GLN A 272 -2.14 -14.57 -11.59
N MET A 273 -1.49 -13.52 -12.11
CA MET A 273 -1.69 -13.05 -13.48
C MET A 273 -1.20 -14.07 -14.51
N ALA A 274 -0.04 -14.69 -14.28
CA ALA A 274 0.50 -15.74 -15.12
C ALA A 274 -0.41 -16.97 -15.14
N ASN A 275 -0.87 -17.43 -13.96
CA ASN A 275 -1.83 -18.53 -13.82
C ASN A 275 -3.13 -18.22 -14.57
N ARG A 276 -3.64 -16.98 -14.48
CA ARG A 276 -4.83 -16.57 -15.21
C ARG A 276 -4.62 -16.57 -16.73
N ALA A 277 -3.49 -16.04 -17.21
CA ALA A 277 -3.20 -16.00 -18.64
C ALA A 277 -3.04 -17.41 -19.24
N GLU A 278 -2.46 -18.34 -18.49
CA GLU A 278 -2.38 -19.75 -18.88
C GLU A 278 -3.74 -20.43 -18.86
N PHE A 279 -4.55 -20.20 -17.81
CA PHE A 279 -5.92 -20.68 -17.74
C PHE A 279 -6.77 -20.19 -18.93
N ASP A 280 -6.70 -18.91 -19.27
CA ASP A 280 -7.49 -18.34 -20.37
C ASP A 280 -7.12 -18.97 -21.73
N LYS A 281 -5.87 -19.43 -21.92
CA LYS A 281 -5.47 -20.22 -23.11
C LYS A 281 -6.07 -21.62 -23.12
N GLN A 282 -6.20 -22.26 -21.96
CA GLN A 282 -6.78 -23.61 -21.81
C GLN A 282 -8.32 -23.58 -21.88
N ASN A 283 -8.97 -22.52 -21.40
CA ASN A 283 -10.42 -22.38 -21.29
C ASN A 283 -11.09 -22.08 -22.64
N ILE A 284 -10.88 -22.95 -23.63
CA ILE A 284 -11.33 -22.77 -25.02
C ILE A 284 -12.86 -22.70 -25.17
N PHE A 285 -13.61 -23.23 -24.20
CA PHE A 285 -15.07 -23.15 -24.17
C PHE A 285 -15.59 -21.84 -23.59
N GLY A 286 -14.71 -20.92 -23.18
CA GLY A 286 -15.03 -19.58 -22.73
C GLY A 286 -15.66 -19.51 -21.34
N LYS A 287 -15.34 -18.45 -20.60
CA LYS A 287 -15.82 -18.22 -19.23
C LYS A 287 -17.33 -18.00 -19.11
N GLY A 288 -17.95 -17.41 -20.13
CA GLY A 288 -19.37 -17.04 -20.09
C GLY A 288 -19.68 -15.88 -19.14
N LYS A 289 -20.91 -15.85 -18.63
CA LYS A 289 -21.44 -14.74 -17.79
C LYS A 289 -21.40 -15.10 -16.31
N PRO A 290 -21.33 -14.12 -15.40
CA PRO A 290 -21.43 -14.38 -13.96
C PRO A 290 -22.67 -15.21 -13.60
N ASN A 291 -22.49 -16.22 -12.76
CA ASN A 291 -23.53 -17.16 -12.36
C ASN A 291 -24.41 -16.58 -11.24
N THR A 292 -25.06 -15.44 -11.48
CA THR A 292 -25.80 -14.70 -10.46
C THR A 292 -27.04 -15.45 -9.95
N ALA A 293 -27.67 -16.26 -10.80
CA ALA A 293 -28.88 -17.02 -10.45
C ALA A 293 -28.64 -18.04 -9.32
N TYR A 294 -27.45 -18.61 -9.24
CA TYR A 294 -27.09 -19.63 -8.25
C TYR A 294 -26.07 -19.14 -7.22
N ALA A 295 -25.67 -17.87 -7.25
CA ALA A 295 -24.60 -17.32 -6.41
C ALA A 295 -24.76 -17.63 -4.90
N LYS A 296 -25.99 -17.73 -4.40
CA LYS A 296 -26.27 -18.07 -2.98
C LYS A 296 -25.85 -19.50 -2.58
N TYR A 297 -25.60 -20.39 -3.54
CA TYR A 297 -25.13 -21.76 -3.33
C TYR A 297 -23.63 -21.92 -3.62
N PHE A 298 -22.90 -20.81 -3.73
CA PHE A 298 -21.47 -20.81 -4.02
C PHE A 298 -20.75 -19.95 -2.98
N ILE A 299 -19.55 -20.39 -2.61
CA ILE A 299 -18.56 -19.56 -1.93
C ILE A 299 -17.58 -19.10 -3.00
N GLY A 300 -17.45 -17.78 -3.17
CA GLY A 300 -16.66 -17.18 -4.26
C GLY A 300 -17.46 -16.98 -5.56
N ASN A 301 -16.78 -16.54 -6.62
CA ASN A 301 -17.43 -16.23 -7.89
C ASN A 301 -17.32 -17.38 -8.90
N SER A 302 -18.45 -17.67 -9.55
CA SER A 302 -18.55 -18.63 -10.64
C SER A 302 -19.18 -18.00 -11.89
N PHE A 303 -18.91 -18.59 -13.03
CA PHE A 303 -19.38 -18.15 -14.34
C PHE A 303 -19.95 -19.35 -15.10
N LEU A 304 -20.97 -19.08 -15.92
CA LEU A 304 -21.66 -20.09 -16.70
C LEU A 304 -21.66 -19.69 -18.17
N ASN A 305 -21.16 -20.60 -19.02
CA ASN A 305 -21.25 -20.49 -20.47
C ASN A 305 -22.02 -21.68 -21.06
N PRO A 306 -23.30 -21.51 -21.45
CA PRO A 306 -24.02 -22.56 -22.18
C PRO A 306 -23.31 -22.87 -23.51
N VAL A 307 -22.93 -24.14 -23.71
CA VAL A 307 -22.25 -24.59 -24.93
C VAL A 307 -23.28 -25.11 -25.94
N THR A 308 -24.30 -25.82 -25.47
CA THR A 308 -25.45 -26.26 -26.28
C THR A 308 -26.55 -25.21 -26.30
N LYS A 309 -27.31 -25.16 -27.40
CA LYS A 309 -28.45 -24.24 -27.54
C LYS A 309 -29.63 -24.68 -26.68
N ALA A 310 -30.46 -23.72 -26.29
CA ALA A 310 -31.71 -24.01 -25.60
C ALA A 310 -32.63 -24.87 -26.51
N GLY A 311 -33.20 -25.93 -25.96
CA GLY A 311 -34.09 -26.87 -26.68
C GLY A 311 -33.40 -28.12 -27.22
N GLU A 312 -32.06 -28.17 -27.19
CA GLU A 312 -31.31 -29.39 -27.54
C GLU A 312 -31.52 -30.50 -26.47
N PRO A 313 -31.49 -31.79 -26.86
CA PRO A 313 -31.79 -32.91 -25.97
C PRO A 313 -30.72 -33.13 -24.88
N ILE A 314 -29.50 -32.62 -25.10
CA ILE A 314 -28.40 -32.71 -24.13
C ILE A 314 -27.98 -31.28 -23.79
N ARG A 315 -27.97 -30.95 -22.49
CA ARG A 315 -27.52 -29.66 -21.98
C ARG A 315 -26.07 -29.76 -21.53
N ILE A 316 -25.22 -28.95 -22.15
CA ILE A 316 -23.81 -28.82 -21.81
C ILE A 316 -23.54 -27.36 -21.49
N SER A 317 -22.91 -27.12 -20.34
CA SER A 317 -22.41 -25.80 -19.98
C SER A 317 -20.96 -25.89 -19.51
N ASN A 318 -20.13 -24.95 -19.93
CA ASN A 318 -18.83 -24.73 -19.32
C ASN A 318 -19.04 -23.90 -18.05
N VAL A 319 -18.63 -24.45 -16.91
CA VAL A 319 -18.70 -23.78 -15.61
C VAL A 319 -17.28 -23.39 -15.21
N THR A 320 -17.07 -22.10 -14.95
CA THR A 320 -15.75 -21.59 -14.52
C THR A 320 -15.82 -21.09 -13.08
N PHE A 321 -14.86 -21.48 -12.26
CA PHE A 321 -14.67 -21.08 -10.88
C PHE A 321 -13.43 -20.19 -10.75
N GLU A 322 -13.54 -19.09 -10.01
CA GLU A 322 -12.37 -18.34 -9.51
C GLU A 322 -11.56 -19.19 -8.51
N PRO A 323 -10.26 -18.89 -8.30
CA PRO A 323 -9.46 -19.54 -7.26
C PRO A 323 -10.17 -19.55 -5.91
N GLY A 324 -10.28 -20.73 -5.30
CA GLY A 324 -10.99 -20.94 -4.03
C GLY A 324 -12.51 -21.03 -4.13
N CYS A 325 -13.11 -20.76 -5.31
CA CYS A 325 -14.55 -20.83 -5.48
C CYS A 325 -15.05 -22.28 -5.51
N ARG A 326 -16.15 -22.55 -4.83
CA ARG A 326 -16.77 -23.89 -4.73
C ARG A 326 -18.27 -23.78 -4.56
N ASN A 327 -19.00 -24.77 -5.05
CA ASN A 327 -20.43 -24.88 -4.77
C ASN A 327 -20.70 -25.55 -3.42
N ASN A 328 -21.92 -25.40 -2.91
CA ASN A 328 -22.40 -26.14 -1.76
C ASN A 328 -22.52 -27.63 -2.09
N TRP A 329 -22.60 -28.45 -1.05
CA TRP A 329 -23.05 -29.83 -1.20
C TRP A 329 -24.42 -29.85 -1.88
N HIS A 330 -24.62 -30.78 -2.81
CA HIS A 330 -25.88 -30.92 -3.53
C HIS A 330 -26.10 -32.33 -4.07
N ILE A 331 -27.35 -32.62 -4.43
CA ILE A 331 -27.80 -33.90 -4.96
C ILE A 331 -28.60 -33.68 -6.24
N HIS A 332 -28.31 -34.47 -7.28
CA HIS A 332 -29.13 -34.59 -8.48
C HIS A 332 -30.04 -35.82 -8.36
N HIS A 333 -31.33 -35.62 -8.08
CA HIS A 333 -32.30 -36.70 -7.95
C HIS A 333 -32.86 -37.15 -9.31
N ALA A 334 -33.16 -38.44 -9.40
CA ALA A 334 -33.91 -39.05 -10.50
C ALA A 334 -34.49 -40.40 -10.08
N THR A 335 -35.64 -40.78 -10.66
CA THR A 335 -36.22 -42.13 -10.43
C THR A 335 -35.60 -43.20 -11.33
N LYS A 336 -35.09 -42.81 -12.50
CA LYS A 336 -34.38 -43.67 -13.45
C LYS A 336 -33.47 -42.84 -14.36
N GLY A 337 -32.25 -43.34 -14.62
CA GLY A 337 -31.22 -42.56 -15.30
C GLY A 337 -30.73 -41.39 -14.44
N GLY A 338 -30.29 -40.31 -15.08
CA GLY A 338 -29.84 -39.09 -14.38
C GLY A 338 -28.43 -39.15 -13.82
N GLY A 339 -28.08 -38.07 -13.11
CA GLY A 339 -26.72 -37.79 -12.68
C GLY A 339 -26.06 -36.71 -13.52
N GLN A 340 -24.77 -36.51 -13.28
CA GLN A 340 -23.98 -35.49 -13.94
C GLN A 340 -22.62 -36.06 -14.36
N ILE A 341 -22.07 -35.59 -15.47
CA ILE A 341 -20.68 -35.85 -15.84
C ILE A 341 -19.95 -34.51 -15.90
N LEU A 342 -18.77 -34.46 -15.29
CA LEU A 342 -17.84 -33.35 -15.39
C LEU A 342 -16.67 -33.75 -16.26
N ILE A 343 -16.35 -32.96 -17.27
CA ILE A 343 -15.12 -33.10 -18.06
C ILE A 343 -14.27 -31.87 -17.81
N VAL A 344 -13.13 -32.03 -17.16
CA VAL A 344 -12.27 -30.92 -16.79
C VAL A 344 -11.54 -30.39 -18.03
N THR A 345 -11.66 -29.10 -18.29
CA THR A 345 -11.15 -28.48 -19.52
C THR A 345 -9.99 -27.52 -19.28
N ALA A 346 -9.92 -26.87 -18.12
CA ALA A 346 -8.86 -25.91 -17.83
C ALA A 346 -8.61 -25.75 -16.33
N GLY A 347 -7.35 -25.49 -15.97
CA GLY A 347 -6.93 -25.25 -14.59
C GLY A 347 -7.12 -26.46 -13.67
N SER A 348 -7.27 -26.26 -12.37
CA SER A 348 -7.34 -27.37 -11.41
C SER A 348 -8.34 -27.15 -10.28
N GLY A 349 -8.98 -28.24 -9.87
CA GLY A 349 -10.09 -28.21 -8.93
C GLY A 349 -10.12 -29.39 -7.97
N TRP A 350 -11.24 -29.47 -7.27
CA TRP A 350 -11.60 -30.54 -6.34
C TRP A 350 -13.01 -31.04 -6.67
N TYR A 351 -13.21 -32.33 -6.46
CA TYR A 351 -14.51 -32.98 -6.38
C TYR A 351 -14.55 -33.85 -5.14
N GLN A 352 -15.71 -33.96 -4.50
CA GLN A 352 -15.88 -34.87 -3.38
C GLN A 352 -17.32 -35.36 -3.27
N GLU A 353 -17.46 -36.65 -3.00
CA GLU A 353 -18.71 -37.29 -2.60
C GLU A 353 -18.77 -37.46 -1.09
N GLU A 354 -19.97 -37.43 -0.52
CA GLU A 354 -20.16 -37.66 0.90
C GLU A 354 -19.61 -39.04 1.31
N GLY A 355 -18.80 -39.05 2.38
CA GLY A 355 -18.15 -40.27 2.89
C GLY A 355 -16.92 -40.73 2.11
N LYS A 356 -16.50 -40.03 1.04
CA LYS A 356 -15.26 -40.32 0.30
C LYS A 356 -14.21 -39.23 0.46
N ASP A 357 -12.96 -39.60 0.19
CA ASP A 357 -11.85 -38.66 0.14
C ASP A 357 -11.99 -37.68 -1.04
N PRO A 358 -11.58 -36.41 -0.88
CA PRO A 358 -11.55 -35.43 -1.96
C PRO A 358 -10.64 -35.87 -3.11
N GLN A 359 -11.15 -35.76 -4.34
CA GLN A 359 -10.42 -36.03 -5.57
C GLN A 359 -9.90 -34.73 -6.17
N SER A 360 -8.58 -34.66 -6.43
CA SER A 360 -7.99 -33.56 -7.20
C SER A 360 -8.33 -33.71 -8.68
N LEU A 361 -8.66 -32.61 -9.33
CA LEU A 361 -9.05 -32.55 -10.74
C LEU A 361 -8.09 -31.68 -11.57
N ASN A 362 -7.72 -32.16 -12.75
CA ASN A 362 -6.86 -31.50 -13.74
C ASN A 362 -7.44 -31.67 -15.16
N PRO A 363 -6.99 -30.89 -16.16
CA PRO A 363 -7.53 -30.96 -17.51
C PRO A 363 -7.38 -32.37 -18.11
N GLY A 364 -8.48 -32.89 -18.66
CA GLY A 364 -8.58 -34.27 -19.15
C GLY A 364 -9.20 -35.26 -18.17
N ASP A 365 -9.32 -34.92 -16.88
CA ASP A 365 -10.03 -35.75 -15.91
C ASP A 365 -11.55 -35.73 -16.19
N ILE A 366 -12.20 -36.87 -15.94
CA ILE A 366 -13.63 -37.07 -16.07
C ILE A 366 -14.18 -37.57 -14.75
N VAL A 367 -15.27 -36.97 -14.27
CA VAL A 367 -15.98 -37.38 -13.07
C VAL A 367 -17.41 -37.74 -13.46
N GLU A 368 -17.80 -38.98 -13.18
CA GLU A 368 -19.18 -39.44 -13.33
C GLU A 368 -19.85 -39.42 -11.96
N ILE A 369 -20.95 -38.70 -11.87
CA ILE A 369 -21.68 -38.45 -10.62
C ILE A 369 -23.06 -39.08 -10.76
N PRO A 370 -23.29 -40.26 -10.14
CA PRO A 370 -24.58 -40.93 -10.24
C PRO A 370 -25.71 -40.10 -9.63
N ALA A 371 -26.94 -40.34 -10.11
CA ALA A 371 -28.13 -39.77 -9.48
C ALA A 371 -28.20 -40.16 -8.00
N ASN A 372 -28.72 -39.26 -7.18
CA ASN A 372 -28.91 -39.40 -5.73
C ASN A 372 -27.61 -39.45 -4.90
N VAL A 373 -26.46 -39.05 -5.48
CA VAL A 373 -25.20 -38.90 -4.74
C VAL A 373 -25.00 -37.45 -4.29
N LYS A 374 -24.76 -37.27 -2.98
CA LYS A 374 -24.38 -35.98 -2.40
C LYS A 374 -22.93 -35.67 -2.69
N HIS A 375 -22.66 -34.54 -3.32
CA HIS A 375 -21.32 -34.15 -3.74
C HIS A 375 -21.14 -32.63 -3.80
N TRP A 376 -19.89 -32.18 -3.90
CA TRP A 376 -19.52 -30.81 -4.24
C TRP A 376 -18.30 -30.80 -5.18
N HIS A 377 -18.07 -29.67 -5.84
CA HIS A 377 -16.87 -29.43 -6.62
C HIS A 377 -16.52 -27.94 -6.71
N GLY A 378 -15.26 -27.64 -6.99
CA GLY A 378 -14.78 -26.26 -7.06
C GLY A 378 -13.33 -26.15 -7.50
N ALA A 379 -12.86 -24.91 -7.61
CA ALA A 379 -11.46 -24.60 -7.86
C ALA A 379 -10.56 -24.98 -6.68
N LYS A 380 -9.26 -25.17 -6.95
CA LYS A 380 -8.23 -25.13 -5.90
C LYS A 380 -8.03 -23.70 -5.40
N ALA A 381 -7.44 -23.54 -4.22
CA ALA A 381 -7.27 -22.23 -3.56
C ALA A 381 -6.47 -21.21 -4.40
N ASN A 382 -5.57 -21.68 -5.27
CA ASN A 382 -4.66 -20.86 -6.07
C ASN A 382 -4.78 -21.10 -7.59
N SER A 383 -5.86 -21.74 -8.06
CA SER A 383 -6.02 -22.09 -9.48
C SER A 383 -7.42 -21.78 -9.95
N TRP A 384 -7.56 -21.20 -11.14
CA TRP A 384 -8.84 -21.18 -11.83
C TRP A 384 -9.24 -22.60 -12.22
N PHE A 385 -10.52 -22.83 -12.43
CA PHE A 385 -11.01 -24.17 -12.78
C PHE A 385 -12.21 -24.08 -13.72
N SER A 386 -12.15 -24.79 -14.85
CA SER A 386 -13.28 -24.99 -15.75
C SER A 386 -13.52 -26.46 -16.02
N HIS A 387 -14.80 -26.79 -16.14
CA HIS A 387 -15.25 -28.08 -16.64
C HIS A 387 -16.52 -27.92 -17.47
N LEU A 388 -16.74 -28.86 -18.38
CA LEU A 388 -18.03 -29.08 -19.01
C LEU A 388 -18.90 -29.93 -18.10
N ALA A 389 -20.06 -29.42 -17.73
CA ALA A 389 -21.09 -30.14 -17.00
C ALA A 389 -22.13 -30.68 -17.98
N PHE A 390 -22.35 -31.99 -17.92
CA PHE A 390 -23.37 -32.72 -18.68
C PHE A 390 -24.44 -33.22 -17.72
N GLU A 391 -25.69 -32.86 -17.95
CA GLU A 391 -26.82 -33.49 -17.27
C GLU A 391 -27.26 -34.73 -18.05
N ILE A 392 -27.23 -35.90 -17.39
CA ILE A 392 -27.66 -37.15 -18.02
C ILE A 392 -29.20 -37.16 -18.08
N PRO A 393 -29.81 -37.49 -19.23
CA PRO A 393 -31.26 -37.62 -19.33
C PRO A 393 -31.85 -38.54 -18.26
N ALA A 394 -32.97 -38.12 -17.67
CA ALA A 394 -33.54 -38.75 -16.48
C ALA A 394 -35.08 -38.71 -16.48
N GLU A 395 -35.68 -39.68 -15.80
CA GLU A 395 -37.10 -39.63 -15.42
C GLU A 395 -37.24 -38.89 -14.08
N ASN A 396 -38.11 -37.88 -14.03
CA ASN A 396 -38.39 -37.02 -12.87
C ASN A 396 -37.15 -36.37 -12.21
N PRO A 397 -36.31 -35.62 -12.96
CA PRO A 397 -35.12 -34.99 -12.39
C PRO A 397 -35.45 -33.82 -11.46
N SER A 398 -34.70 -33.68 -10.37
CA SER A 398 -34.71 -32.48 -9.52
C SER A 398 -33.37 -32.27 -8.81
N ASN A 399 -33.04 -31.03 -8.44
CA ASN A 399 -31.80 -30.71 -7.73
C ASN A 399 -32.08 -30.27 -6.29
N GLU A 400 -31.37 -30.86 -5.33
CA GLU A 400 -31.39 -30.47 -3.92
C GLU A 400 -30.06 -29.80 -3.56
N TRP A 401 -30.12 -28.55 -3.09
CA TRP A 401 -28.96 -27.81 -2.59
C TRP A 401 -28.91 -27.89 -1.07
N LEU A 402 -27.74 -28.19 -0.52
CA LEU A 402 -27.52 -28.46 0.90
C LEU A 402 -26.55 -27.43 1.51
N GLU A 403 -25.88 -27.81 2.60
CA GLU A 403 -24.97 -26.96 3.35
C GLU A 403 -23.72 -26.56 2.55
N PRO A 404 -23.12 -25.39 2.84
CA PRO A 404 -21.83 -25.01 2.28
C PRO A 404 -20.70 -25.92 2.78
N VAL A 405 -19.68 -26.10 1.94
CA VAL A 405 -18.40 -26.68 2.38
C VAL A 405 -17.70 -25.68 3.30
N SER A 406 -17.49 -26.02 4.57
CA SER A 406 -16.94 -25.08 5.53
C SER A 406 -15.51 -24.66 5.15
N ASP A 407 -15.12 -23.42 5.48
CA ASP A 407 -13.76 -22.94 5.22
C ASP A 407 -12.70 -23.80 5.92
N ALA A 408 -13.02 -24.36 7.08
CA ALA A 408 -12.14 -25.23 7.85
C ALA A 408 -11.92 -26.60 7.18
N GLU A 409 -12.96 -27.17 6.55
CA GLU A 409 -12.82 -28.40 5.76
C GLU A 409 -12.04 -28.13 4.48
N TYR A 410 -12.39 -27.05 3.77
CA TYR A 410 -11.73 -26.69 2.52
C TYR A 410 -10.23 -26.35 2.72
N ALA A 411 -9.86 -25.69 3.82
CA ALA A 411 -8.47 -25.37 4.14
C ALA A 411 -7.58 -26.59 4.44
N LYS A 412 -8.17 -27.77 4.68
CA LYS A 412 -7.41 -29.03 4.85
C LYS A 412 -6.97 -29.63 3.51
N LEU A 413 -7.60 -29.22 2.41
CA LEU A 413 -7.26 -29.67 1.07
C LEU A 413 -5.97 -28.98 0.61
N LYS A 414 -4.99 -29.77 0.16
CA LYS A 414 -3.65 -29.28 -0.22
C LYS A 414 -3.46 -29.21 -1.72
#